data_AF-A0AAN7B3A6-F1
#
_entry.id   AF-A0AAN7B3A6-F1
#
_cell.length_a   1.000
_cell.length_b   1.000
_cell.length_c   1.000
_cell.angle_alpha   90.00
_cell.angle_beta   90.00
_cell.angle_gamma   90.00
#
_symmetry.space_group_name_H-M   'P 1'
#
loop_
_entity.id
_entity.type
_entity.pdbx_description
1 polymer ?
#
loop_
_entity_poly.entity_id
_entity_poly.type
_entity_poly.pdbx_seq_one_letter_code
_entity_poly.pdbx_strand_id
1 'polypeptide(L)'
;MKFLPLFILSAAAGTAFATKGDGDNATDDENDMGWGKHYNNNSSSTSPKSMSQCRQLAHLTQLTSLASDPTKLSDLPPDKAATLKAEASQAAAQLTALQSNATLMASCSSYLAEQEMRRQCRTMAKLEKLTALVNNSTALSAKTDGDAQKMETMQAMVEDSAQELASLQGNDTLTAYCSVLERESMCKMLKKLEKMMDKAGGNGTSTAGGGGGRGRYYHGGKNETTEGGGGDENDDEKGKWQDKKAWLEELKSNATLVEMCAAMDSSDNKGTSSNGQGGDSAPDPGVITAGAERALGLQPLGNMVVSLAAVLLFSLLVL
;
A
#
# COMPACT_ATOMS: atom_id res chain seq x y z
N MET A 1 -33.40 -15.76 -4.59
CA MET A 1 -32.88 -14.46 -5.05
C MET A 1 -31.61 -14.74 -5.85
N LYS A 2 -31.65 -14.59 -7.17
CA LYS A 2 -30.50 -14.82 -8.07
C LYS A 2 -29.68 -13.54 -8.11
N PHE A 3 -28.54 -13.51 -7.43
CA PHE A 3 -27.53 -12.46 -7.64
C PHE A 3 -26.94 -12.65 -9.03
N LEU A 4 -27.39 -11.84 -9.99
CA LEU A 4 -26.67 -11.65 -11.24
C LEU A 4 -25.38 -10.89 -10.92
N PRO A 5 -24.19 -11.40 -11.29
CA PRO A 5 -22.98 -10.60 -11.19
C PRO A 5 -23.09 -9.50 -12.24
N LEU A 6 -23.33 -8.27 -11.80
CA LEU A 6 -23.09 -7.08 -12.60
C LEU A 6 -21.56 -6.96 -12.81
N PHE A 7 -21.03 -7.71 -13.76
CA PHE A 7 -19.84 -7.29 -14.49
C PHE A 7 -20.32 -6.20 -15.44
N ILE A 8 -20.33 -4.95 -14.98
CA ILE A 8 -20.36 -3.82 -15.90
C ILE A 8 -18.98 -3.82 -16.57
N LEU A 9 -18.90 -4.48 -17.73
CA LEU A 9 -17.85 -4.22 -18.70
C LEU A 9 -18.12 -2.80 -19.22
N SER A 10 -17.53 -1.81 -18.56
CA SER A 10 -17.38 -0.47 -19.12
C SER A 10 -16.37 -0.58 -20.26
N ALA A 11 -16.86 -0.81 -21.48
CA ALA A 11 -16.05 -0.69 -22.67
C ALA A 11 -15.72 0.80 -22.88
N ALA A 12 -14.67 1.28 -22.22
CA ALA A 12 -14.05 2.55 -22.57
C ALA A 12 -13.37 2.39 -23.93
N ALA A 13 -13.65 3.30 -24.85
CA ALA A 13 -13.05 3.32 -26.17
C ALA A 13 -11.55 3.57 -26.04
N GLY A 14 -10.73 2.56 -26.33
CA GLY A 14 -9.27 2.66 -26.28
C GLY A 14 -8.73 3.39 -27.51
N THR A 15 -8.18 4.59 -27.31
CA THR A 15 -7.22 5.20 -28.23
C THR A 15 -5.85 4.57 -28.01
N ALA A 16 -5.28 3.99 -29.06
CA ALA A 16 -3.99 3.32 -29.03
C ALA A 16 -2.85 4.36 -28.96
N PHE A 17 -2.03 4.32 -27.90
CA PHE A 17 -0.82 5.12 -27.77
C PHE A 17 0.41 4.21 -27.67
N ALA A 18 1.28 4.29 -28.67
CA ALA A 18 2.53 3.56 -28.72
C ALA A 18 3.58 4.24 -27.84
N THR A 19 3.87 3.69 -26.66
CA THR A 19 5.08 4.04 -25.91
C THR A 19 6.22 3.11 -26.30
N LYS A 20 7.27 3.65 -26.91
CA LYS A 20 8.55 2.96 -27.11
C LYS A 20 9.28 2.93 -25.76
N GLY A 21 9.18 1.80 -25.05
CA GLY A 21 9.89 1.58 -23.80
C GLY A 21 11.37 1.33 -24.06
N ASP A 22 12.21 2.33 -23.80
CA ASP A 22 13.59 2.07 -23.43
C ASP A 22 13.57 1.38 -22.06
N GLY A 23 14.05 0.14 -22.05
CA GLY A 23 14.08 -0.75 -20.90
C GLY A 23 15.11 -0.32 -19.88
N ASP A 24 14.89 0.84 -19.26
CA ASP A 24 15.36 1.04 -17.90
C ASP A 24 14.48 0.20 -17.01
N ASN A 25 15.14 -0.81 -16.46
CA ASN A 25 14.71 -1.68 -15.39
C ASN A 25 14.14 -0.84 -14.24
N ALA A 26 12.88 -0.43 -14.36
CA ALA A 26 11.96 -0.34 -13.26
C ALA A 26 11.87 -1.78 -12.72
N THR A 27 12.90 -2.20 -11.97
CA THR A 27 12.62 -2.79 -10.69
C THR A 27 11.61 -1.84 -10.09
N ASP A 28 10.36 -2.29 -10.17
CA ASP A 28 9.37 -1.88 -9.23
C ASP A 28 10.11 -1.70 -7.91
N ASP A 29 10.22 -0.47 -7.43
CA ASP A 29 10.19 -0.22 -6.01
C ASP A 29 8.78 -0.66 -5.51
N GLU A 30 8.44 -1.94 -5.73
CA GLU A 30 8.32 -2.90 -4.65
C GLU A 30 9.46 -2.72 -3.61
N ASN A 31 9.54 -1.53 -3.02
CA ASN A 31 9.33 -1.48 -1.59
C ASN A 31 7.89 -2.00 -1.41
N ASP A 32 7.67 -3.33 -1.50
CA ASP A 32 7.97 -4.22 -0.38
C ASP A 32 7.67 -3.49 0.92
N MET A 33 6.44 -3.00 1.02
CA MET A 33 5.79 -2.80 2.32
C MET A 33 5.61 -4.12 3.07
N GLY A 34 6.48 -5.12 2.89
CA GLY A 34 6.64 -6.25 3.78
C GLY A 34 5.40 -7.12 3.92
N TRP A 35 4.47 -7.14 2.94
CA TRP A 35 3.28 -7.97 3.05
C TRP A 35 3.57 -9.47 2.79
N GLY A 36 4.82 -9.79 2.40
CA GLY A 36 5.36 -11.14 2.26
C GLY A 36 5.98 -11.74 3.53
N LYS A 37 6.18 -10.99 4.64
CA LYS A 37 6.82 -11.54 5.84
C LYS A 37 5.90 -11.49 7.06
N HIS A 38 5.36 -12.66 7.38
CA HIS A 38 4.77 -13.05 8.67
C HIS A 38 3.64 -12.15 9.20
N TYR A 39 2.49 -12.16 8.52
CA TYR A 39 1.23 -11.85 9.20
C TYR A 39 0.91 -12.98 10.18
N ASN A 40 1.35 -12.82 11.44
CA ASN A 40 0.87 -13.61 12.57
C ASN A 40 -0.51 -13.08 12.98
N ASN A 41 -1.49 -13.15 12.06
CA ASN A 41 -2.86 -12.69 12.32
C ASN A 41 -3.58 -13.74 13.16
N ASN A 42 -3.53 -13.52 14.47
CA ASN A 42 -4.41 -14.13 15.45
C ASN A 42 -5.80 -13.48 15.37
N SER A 43 -6.45 -13.55 14.20
CA SER A 43 -7.79 -13.02 13.95
C SER A 43 -8.70 -14.10 13.37
N SER A 44 -9.55 -14.61 14.26
CA SER A 44 -10.74 -15.46 14.11
C SER A 44 -10.88 -16.44 12.92
N SER A 45 -10.81 -17.73 13.26
CA SER A 45 -11.55 -18.90 12.73
C SER A 45 -11.49 -19.29 11.25
N THR A 46 -10.90 -18.51 10.35
CA THR A 46 -10.65 -19.00 8.98
C THR A 46 -9.29 -19.69 8.95
N SER A 47 -9.28 -21.02 8.81
CA SER A 47 -8.05 -21.83 8.76
C SER A 47 -7.02 -21.18 7.81
N PRO A 48 -5.73 -21.02 8.19
CA PRO A 48 -4.70 -20.32 7.38
C PRO A 48 -4.62 -20.76 5.90
N LYS A 49 -5.06 -21.99 5.60
CA LYS A 49 -5.15 -22.57 4.26
C LYS A 49 -6.17 -21.87 3.34
N SER A 50 -7.28 -21.34 3.85
CA SER A 50 -8.29 -20.69 3.00
C SER A 50 -7.81 -19.32 2.51
N MET A 51 -7.12 -18.55 3.35
CA MET A 51 -6.59 -17.23 2.96
C MET A 51 -5.50 -17.32 1.90
N SER A 52 -4.62 -18.32 1.95
CA SER A 52 -3.65 -18.56 0.87
C SER A 52 -4.34 -18.89 -0.45
N GLN A 53 -5.44 -19.64 -0.42
CA GLN A 53 -6.23 -19.96 -1.61
C GLN A 53 -6.95 -18.71 -2.17
N CYS A 54 -7.48 -17.83 -1.30
CA CYS A 54 -8.05 -16.56 -1.74
C CYS A 54 -7.01 -15.62 -2.36
N ARG A 55 -5.79 -15.59 -1.83
CA ARG A 55 -4.66 -14.87 -2.43
C ARG A 55 -4.30 -15.42 -3.80
N GLN A 56 -4.21 -16.75 -3.93
CA GLN A 56 -3.94 -17.40 -5.21
C GLN A 56 -5.04 -17.07 -6.23
N LEU A 57 -6.31 -17.19 -5.83
CA LEU A 57 -7.45 -16.83 -6.67
C LEU A 57 -7.36 -15.36 -7.15
N ALA A 58 -7.10 -14.42 -6.24
CA ALA A 58 -6.96 -12.99 -6.56
C ALA A 58 -5.82 -12.70 -7.56
N HIS A 59 -4.71 -13.42 -7.43
CA HIS A 59 -3.56 -13.33 -8.33
C HIS A 59 -3.89 -13.89 -9.72
N LEU A 60 -4.49 -15.08 -9.79
CA LEU A 60 -4.90 -15.69 -11.06
C LEU A 60 -5.96 -14.83 -11.77
N THR A 61 -6.90 -14.23 -11.04
CA THR A 61 -7.88 -13.28 -11.60
C THR A 61 -7.20 -12.05 -12.19
N GLN A 62 -6.18 -11.51 -11.52
CA GLN A 62 -5.42 -10.37 -12.02
C GLN A 62 -4.63 -10.71 -13.28
N LEU A 63 -3.93 -11.83 -13.30
CA LEU A 63 -3.15 -12.28 -14.44
C LEU A 63 -4.03 -12.51 -15.68
N THR A 64 -5.18 -13.16 -15.49
CA THR A 64 -6.15 -13.40 -16.57
C THR A 64 -6.81 -12.11 -17.07
N SER A 65 -7.14 -11.18 -16.17
CA SER A 65 -7.64 -9.85 -16.55
C SER A 65 -6.62 -9.06 -17.35
N LEU A 66 -5.34 -9.09 -16.95
CA LEU A 66 -4.27 -8.40 -17.66
C LEU A 66 -4.07 -8.97 -19.06
N ALA A 67 -4.00 -10.29 -19.20
CA ALA A 67 -3.84 -10.96 -20.49
C ALA A 67 -5.02 -10.80 -21.46
N SER A 68 -6.20 -10.47 -20.93
CA SER A 68 -7.41 -10.25 -21.72
C SER A 68 -7.55 -8.81 -22.23
N ASP A 69 -6.68 -7.91 -21.79
CA ASP A 69 -6.70 -6.48 -22.15
C ASP A 69 -5.75 -6.22 -23.34
N PRO A 70 -6.27 -6.10 -24.58
CA PRO A 70 -5.41 -6.02 -25.76
C PRO A 70 -4.55 -4.75 -25.80
N THR A 71 -4.95 -3.67 -25.14
CA THR A 71 -4.18 -2.41 -25.10
C THR A 71 -2.94 -2.59 -24.23
N LYS A 72 -3.09 -3.14 -23.02
CA LYS A 72 -1.96 -3.45 -22.13
C LYS A 72 -1.01 -4.48 -22.74
N LEU A 73 -1.52 -5.35 -23.61
CA LEU A 73 -0.67 -6.31 -24.32
C LEU A 73 0.05 -5.72 -25.53
N SER A 74 -0.50 -4.70 -26.19
CA SER A 74 0.19 -4.02 -27.29
C SER A 74 1.37 -3.18 -26.80
N ASP A 75 1.33 -2.73 -25.54
CA ASP A 75 2.40 -1.93 -24.94
C ASP A 75 3.60 -2.80 -24.49
N LEU A 76 3.41 -4.12 -24.43
CA LEU A 76 4.44 -5.06 -24.07
C LEU A 76 5.23 -5.52 -25.31
N PRO A 77 6.56 -5.73 -25.18
CA PRO A 77 7.33 -6.46 -26.17
C PRO A 77 6.66 -7.81 -26.54
N PRO A 78 6.71 -8.23 -27.82
CA PRO A 78 5.95 -9.39 -28.29
C PRO A 78 6.29 -10.70 -27.57
N ASP A 79 7.53 -10.86 -27.11
CA ASP A 79 8.01 -11.97 -26.29
C ASP A 79 7.41 -11.99 -24.88
N LYS A 80 7.30 -10.81 -24.24
CA LYS A 80 6.65 -10.66 -22.93
C LYS A 80 5.14 -10.85 -23.04
N ALA A 81 4.52 -10.30 -24.08
CA ALA A 81 3.09 -10.49 -24.34
C ALA A 81 2.75 -11.97 -24.59
N ALA A 82 3.59 -12.70 -25.33
CA ALA A 82 3.43 -14.14 -25.55
C ALA A 82 3.57 -14.94 -24.25
N THR A 83 4.58 -14.64 -23.43
CA THR A 83 4.78 -15.27 -22.12
C THR A 83 3.58 -15.03 -21.20
N LEU A 84 3.11 -13.79 -21.10
CA LEU A 84 1.95 -13.43 -20.27
C LEU A 84 0.67 -14.15 -20.73
N LYS A 85 0.43 -14.26 -22.05
CA LYS A 85 -0.71 -15.04 -22.58
C LYS A 85 -0.62 -16.52 -22.23
N ALA A 86 0.58 -17.11 -22.28
CA ALA A 86 0.79 -18.50 -21.94
C ALA A 86 0.54 -18.75 -20.45
N GLU A 87 1.11 -17.92 -19.57
CA GLU A 87 0.88 -17.98 -18.12
C GLU A 87 -0.60 -17.74 -17.78
N ALA A 88 -1.25 -16.78 -18.43
CA ALA A 88 -2.68 -16.52 -18.24
C ALA A 88 -3.56 -17.69 -18.67
N SER A 89 -3.19 -18.42 -19.72
CA SER A 89 -3.91 -19.62 -20.15
C SER A 89 -3.81 -20.73 -19.10
N GLN A 90 -2.63 -20.94 -18.50
CA GLN A 90 -2.46 -21.88 -17.38
C GLN A 90 -3.22 -21.41 -16.13
N ALA A 91 -3.17 -20.11 -15.83
CA ALA A 91 -3.87 -19.51 -14.71
C ALA A 91 -5.39 -19.61 -14.86
N ALA A 92 -5.93 -19.46 -16.08
CA ALA A 92 -7.36 -19.60 -16.36
C ALA A 92 -7.86 -21.02 -16.04
N ALA A 93 -7.07 -22.05 -16.35
CA ALA A 93 -7.40 -23.43 -15.99
C ALA A 93 -7.42 -23.62 -14.45
N GLN A 94 -6.41 -23.10 -13.74
CA GLN A 94 -6.37 -23.15 -12.28
C GLN A 94 -7.49 -22.35 -11.62
N LEU A 95 -7.80 -21.18 -12.16
CA LEU A 95 -8.87 -20.30 -11.69
C LEU A 95 -10.23 -20.99 -11.84
N THR A 96 -10.48 -21.65 -12.98
CA THR A 96 -11.71 -22.45 -13.19
C THR A 96 -11.82 -23.58 -12.16
N ALA A 97 -10.72 -24.28 -11.88
CA ALA A 97 -10.68 -25.33 -10.88
C ALA A 97 -10.98 -24.80 -9.47
N LEU A 98 -10.38 -23.68 -9.06
CA LEU A 98 -10.65 -23.05 -7.76
C LEU A 98 -12.07 -22.49 -7.64
N GLN A 99 -12.59 -21.88 -8.70
CA GLN A 99 -13.95 -21.32 -8.76
C GLN A 99 -15.04 -22.41 -8.66
N SER A 100 -14.73 -23.65 -9.05
CA SER A 100 -15.65 -24.78 -8.89
C SER A 100 -15.93 -25.14 -7.41
N ASN A 101 -15.08 -24.70 -6.47
CA ASN A 101 -15.29 -24.89 -5.04
C ASN A 101 -16.14 -23.75 -4.46
N ALA A 102 -17.46 -23.97 -4.39
CA ALA A 102 -18.42 -22.97 -3.90
C ALA A 102 -18.12 -22.47 -2.48
N THR A 103 -17.65 -23.35 -1.58
CA THR A 103 -17.29 -22.97 -0.20
C THR A 103 -16.09 -22.04 -0.18
N LEU A 104 -15.07 -22.31 -1.00
CA LEU A 104 -13.92 -21.43 -1.16
C LEU A 104 -14.36 -20.07 -1.71
N MET A 105 -15.16 -20.05 -2.78
CA MET A 105 -15.66 -18.79 -3.37
C MET A 105 -16.49 -17.96 -2.40
N ALA A 106 -17.35 -18.59 -1.59
CA ALA A 106 -18.09 -17.91 -0.55
C ALA A 106 -17.14 -17.25 0.46
N SER A 107 -16.09 -17.97 0.90
CA SER A 107 -15.09 -17.43 1.84
C SER A 107 -14.19 -16.35 1.25
N CYS A 108 -13.90 -16.39 -0.06
CA CYS A 108 -13.00 -15.44 -0.71
C CYS A 108 -13.71 -14.19 -1.26
N SER A 109 -15.03 -14.20 -1.37
CA SER A 109 -15.79 -13.12 -2.02
C SER A 109 -15.53 -11.73 -1.42
N SER A 110 -15.55 -11.61 -0.09
CA SER A 110 -15.25 -10.36 0.62
C SER A 110 -13.79 -9.94 0.44
N TYR A 111 -12.85 -10.90 0.49
CA TYR A 111 -11.43 -10.65 0.29
C TYR A 111 -11.13 -10.13 -1.13
N LEU A 112 -11.75 -10.72 -2.16
CA LEU A 112 -11.59 -10.27 -3.53
C LEU A 112 -12.14 -8.86 -3.73
N ALA A 113 -13.33 -8.58 -3.18
CA ALA A 113 -13.92 -7.24 -3.23
C ALA A 113 -13.02 -6.20 -2.52
N GLU A 114 -12.49 -6.55 -1.35
CA GLU A 114 -11.55 -5.69 -0.63
C GLU A 114 -10.26 -5.44 -1.42
N GLN A 115 -9.69 -6.47 -2.05
CA GLN A 115 -8.51 -6.35 -2.89
C GLN A 115 -8.77 -5.46 -4.11
N GLU A 116 -9.94 -5.57 -4.71
CA GLU A 116 -10.32 -4.73 -5.84
C GLU A 116 -10.45 -3.26 -5.43
N MET A 117 -11.15 -2.96 -4.33
CA MET A 117 -11.20 -1.59 -3.80
C MET A 117 -9.80 -1.06 -3.45
N ARG A 118 -8.92 -1.89 -2.86
CA ARG A 118 -7.53 -1.51 -2.58
C ARG A 118 -6.75 -1.20 -3.86
N ARG A 119 -6.97 -1.94 -4.95
CA ARG A 119 -6.34 -1.66 -6.26
C ARG A 119 -6.84 -0.34 -6.82
N GLN A 120 -8.14 -0.13 -6.84
CA GLN A 120 -8.76 1.10 -7.32
C GLN A 120 -8.27 2.34 -6.54
N CYS A 121 -8.14 2.24 -5.22
CA CYS A 121 -7.55 3.31 -4.40
C CYS A 121 -6.09 3.59 -4.76
N ARG A 122 -5.28 2.56 -5.03
CA ARG A 122 -3.89 2.75 -5.48
C ARG A 122 -3.83 3.39 -6.87
N THR A 123 -4.72 3.01 -7.78
CA THR A 123 -4.82 3.65 -9.10
C THR A 123 -5.17 5.13 -8.94
N MET A 124 -6.21 5.45 -8.17
CA MET A 124 -6.61 6.83 -7.87
C MET A 124 -5.43 7.64 -7.32
N ALA A 125 -4.75 7.16 -6.28
CA ALA A 125 -3.60 7.85 -5.69
C ALA A 125 -2.40 8.00 -6.65
N LYS A 126 -2.19 7.05 -7.57
CA LYS A 126 -1.14 7.15 -8.60
C LYS A 126 -1.48 8.23 -9.62
N LEU A 127 -2.72 8.26 -10.09
CA LEU A 127 -3.19 9.25 -11.06
C LEU A 127 -3.15 10.65 -10.46
N GLU A 128 -3.61 10.84 -9.22
CA GLU A 128 -3.54 12.13 -8.51
C GLU A 128 -2.09 12.63 -8.36
N LYS A 129 -1.15 11.73 -8.01
CA LYS A 129 0.28 12.08 -7.94
C LYS A 129 0.85 12.45 -9.30
N LEU A 130 0.48 11.73 -10.35
CA LEU A 130 0.93 12.03 -11.71
C LEU A 130 0.39 13.40 -12.16
N THR A 131 -0.89 13.69 -11.90
CA THR A 131 -1.49 15.00 -12.15
C THR A 131 -0.79 16.11 -11.36
N ALA A 132 -0.51 15.89 -10.07
CA ALA A 132 0.20 16.86 -9.24
C ALA A 132 1.63 17.12 -9.75
N LEU A 133 2.34 16.07 -10.19
CA LEU A 133 3.67 16.18 -10.79
C LEU A 133 3.62 16.99 -12.09
N VAL A 134 2.70 16.68 -13.00
CA VAL A 134 2.57 17.39 -14.28
C VAL A 134 2.22 18.86 -14.10
N ASN A 135 1.42 19.19 -13.08
CA ASN A 135 1.07 20.57 -12.76
C ASN A 135 2.20 21.35 -12.06
N ASN A 136 3.28 20.68 -11.63
CA ASN A 136 4.48 21.30 -11.08
C ASN A 136 5.61 21.26 -12.12
N SER A 137 5.73 22.32 -12.92
CA SER A 137 6.70 22.36 -14.02
C SER A 137 8.16 22.16 -13.59
N THR A 138 8.54 22.60 -12.39
CA THR A 138 9.89 22.39 -11.83
C THR A 138 10.12 20.93 -11.47
N ALA A 139 9.20 20.30 -10.74
CA ALA A 139 9.30 18.89 -10.37
C ALA A 139 9.21 17.98 -11.60
N LEU A 140 8.34 18.31 -12.56
CA LEU A 140 8.24 17.62 -13.83
C LEU A 140 9.55 17.71 -14.61
N SER A 141 10.11 18.91 -14.78
CA SER A 141 11.39 19.11 -15.46
C SER A 141 12.54 18.39 -14.76
N ALA A 142 12.56 18.38 -13.43
CA ALA A 142 13.57 17.62 -12.67
C ALA A 142 13.39 16.11 -12.87
N LYS A 143 12.14 15.62 -12.92
CA LYS A 143 11.82 14.20 -13.12
C LYS A 143 12.15 13.70 -14.52
N THR A 144 12.10 14.58 -15.52
CA THR A 144 12.39 14.26 -16.93
C THR A 144 13.78 14.70 -17.38
N ASP A 145 14.63 15.22 -16.48
CA ASP A 145 15.92 15.83 -16.81
C ASP A 145 15.82 16.94 -17.88
N GLY A 146 14.67 17.61 -17.94
CA GLY A 146 14.36 18.62 -18.95
C GLY A 146 14.07 18.07 -20.36
N ASP A 147 13.92 16.74 -20.51
CA ASP A 147 13.54 16.13 -21.79
C ASP A 147 12.09 16.47 -22.17
N ALA A 148 11.94 17.26 -23.24
CA ALA A 148 10.64 17.76 -23.69
C ALA A 148 9.69 16.62 -24.13
N GLN A 149 10.20 15.56 -24.74
CA GLN A 149 9.38 14.45 -25.22
C GLN A 149 8.83 13.62 -24.06
N LYS A 150 9.63 13.42 -23.00
CA LYS A 150 9.16 12.77 -21.76
C LYS A 150 8.10 13.61 -21.05
N MET A 151 8.27 14.93 -21.01
CA MET A 151 7.28 15.84 -20.43
C MET A 151 5.94 15.79 -21.18
N GLU A 152 5.98 15.86 -22.51
CA GLU A 152 4.80 15.75 -23.37
C GLU A 152 4.10 14.39 -23.20
N THR A 153 4.88 13.31 -23.10
CA THR A 153 4.36 11.96 -22.83
C THR A 153 3.64 11.89 -21.48
N MET A 154 4.20 12.47 -20.42
CA MET A 154 3.54 12.51 -19.10
C MET A 154 2.28 13.37 -19.10
N GLN A 155 2.28 14.49 -19.83
CA GLN A 155 1.09 15.34 -20.02
C GLN A 155 -0.02 14.57 -20.73
N ALA A 156 0.30 13.88 -21.82
CA ALA A 156 -0.66 13.05 -22.55
C ALA A 156 -1.23 11.92 -21.67
N MET A 157 -0.41 11.29 -20.83
CA MET A 157 -0.88 10.27 -19.88
C MET A 157 -1.89 10.83 -18.87
N VAL A 158 -1.68 12.07 -18.38
CA VAL A 158 -2.64 12.72 -17.46
C VAL A 158 -3.95 13.06 -18.17
N GLU A 159 -3.88 13.53 -19.41
CA GLU A 159 -5.08 13.84 -20.21
C GLU A 159 -5.91 12.57 -20.48
N ASP A 160 -5.27 11.46 -20.86
CA ASP A 160 -5.94 10.18 -21.09
C ASP A 160 -6.53 9.60 -19.79
N SER A 161 -5.78 9.71 -18.68
CA SER A 161 -6.21 9.21 -17.37
C SER A 161 -7.24 10.10 -16.66
N ALA A 162 -7.52 11.31 -17.17
CA ALA A 162 -8.42 12.26 -16.51
C ALA A 162 -9.86 11.69 -16.39
N GLN A 163 -10.32 10.97 -17.41
CA GLN A 163 -11.64 10.33 -17.39
C GLN A 163 -11.69 9.16 -16.40
N GLU A 164 -10.64 8.35 -16.34
CA GLU A 164 -10.53 7.25 -15.38
C GLU A 164 -10.50 7.79 -13.94
N LEU A 165 -9.71 8.84 -13.68
CA LEU A 165 -9.65 9.47 -12.37
C LEU A 165 -11.01 10.05 -11.96
N ALA A 166 -11.70 10.76 -12.86
CA ALA A 166 -13.04 11.29 -12.60
C ALA A 166 -14.06 10.18 -12.32
N SER A 167 -13.98 9.06 -13.04
CA SER A 167 -14.82 7.88 -12.82
C SER A 167 -14.58 7.26 -11.43
N LEU A 168 -13.31 7.09 -11.04
CA LEU A 168 -12.94 6.57 -9.72
C LEU A 168 -13.36 7.52 -8.60
N GLN A 169 -13.15 8.82 -8.76
CA GLN A 169 -13.50 9.85 -7.77
C GLN A 169 -15.03 10.05 -7.64
N GLY A 170 -15.80 9.77 -8.71
CA GLY A 170 -17.26 9.80 -8.67
C GLY A 170 -17.91 8.64 -7.90
N ASN A 171 -17.13 7.66 -7.43
CA ASN A 171 -17.62 6.56 -6.61
C ASN A 171 -17.42 6.86 -5.11
N ASP A 172 -18.46 7.37 -4.46
CA ASP A 172 -18.45 7.76 -3.04
C ASP A 172 -18.02 6.63 -2.08
N THR A 173 -18.38 5.38 -2.40
CA THR A 173 -18.01 4.22 -1.56
C THR A 173 -16.51 3.94 -1.69
N LEU A 174 -15.98 4.02 -2.90
CA LEU A 174 -14.55 3.87 -3.15
C LEU A 174 -13.76 5.00 -2.48
N THR A 175 -14.14 6.26 -2.66
CA THR A 175 -13.41 7.40 -2.07
C THR A 175 -13.41 7.34 -0.54
N ALA A 176 -14.55 7.03 0.08
CA ALA A 176 -14.63 6.82 1.53
C ALA A 176 -13.70 5.69 2.00
N TYR A 177 -13.66 4.58 1.25
CA TYR A 177 -12.77 3.46 1.54
C TYR A 177 -11.28 3.84 1.38
N CYS A 178 -10.93 4.60 0.34
CA CYS A 178 -9.56 5.07 0.12
C CYS A 178 -9.09 5.99 1.23
N SER A 179 -9.94 6.88 1.75
CA SER A 179 -9.60 7.72 2.91
C SER A 179 -9.36 6.92 4.19
N VAL A 180 -10.00 5.75 4.37
CA VAL A 180 -9.68 4.85 5.49
C VAL A 180 -8.30 4.24 5.29
N LEU A 181 -7.99 3.74 4.10
CA LEU A 181 -6.68 3.14 3.79
C LEU A 181 -5.54 4.14 3.91
N GLU A 182 -5.75 5.37 3.46
CA GLU A 182 -4.75 6.44 3.57
C GLU A 182 -4.40 6.72 5.03
N ARG A 183 -5.42 6.83 5.89
CA ARG A 183 -5.24 6.99 7.34
C ARG A 183 -4.51 5.81 7.97
N GLU A 184 -4.88 4.59 7.61
CA GLU A 184 -4.20 3.38 8.08
C GLU A 184 -2.71 3.39 7.70
N SER A 185 -2.40 3.80 6.46
CA SER A 185 -1.03 3.94 5.94
C SER A 185 -0.24 5.01 6.70
N MET A 186 -0.83 6.19 6.92
CA MET A 186 -0.21 7.28 7.69
C MET A 186 0.10 6.85 9.12
N CYS A 187 -0.83 6.17 9.80
CA CYS A 187 -0.61 5.67 11.16
C CYS A 187 0.50 4.61 11.23
N LYS A 188 0.58 3.72 10.23
CA LYS A 188 1.69 2.75 10.13
C LYS A 188 3.03 3.45 9.90
N MET A 189 3.06 4.48 9.08
CA MET A 189 4.26 5.27 8.82
C MET A 189 4.73 6.01 10.08
N LEU A 190 3.80 6.65 10.80
CA LEU A 190 4.05 7.31 12.09
C LEU A 190 4.72 6.36 13.08
N LYS A 191 4.13 5.19 13.32
CA LYS A 191 4.72 4.17 14.20
C LYS A 191 6.10 3.70 13.76
N LYS A 192 6.32 3.56 12.45
CA LYS A 192 7.62 3.16 11.91
C LYS A 192 8.66 4.25 12.17
N LEU A 193 8.30 5.51 12.03
CA LEU A 193 9.15 6.65 12.32
C LEU A 193 9.46 6.79 13.80
N GLU A 194 8.48 6.63 14.69
CA GLU A 194 8.69 6.58 16.13
C GLU A 194 9.72 5.53 16.52
N LYS A 195 9.56 4.29 16.00
CA LYS A 195 10.53 3.21 16.23
C LYS A 195 11.92 3.51 15.69
N MET A 196 12.02 4.26 14.59
CA MET A 196 13.33 4.69 14.06
C MET A 196 13.94 5.78 14.94
N MET A 197 13.14 6.70 15.47
CA MET A 197 13.61 7.72 16.40
C MET A 197 14.03 7.16 17.75
N ASP A 198 13.31 6.18 18.30
CA ASP A 198 13.71 5.54 19.56
C ASP A 198 15.07 4.85 19.42
N LYS A 199 15.33 4.25 18.25
CA LYS A 199 16.63 3.65 17.93
C LYS A 199 17.73 4.70 17.72
N ALA A 200 17.42 5.83 17.09
CA ALA A 200 18.38 6.90 16.83
C ALA A 200 18.71 7.71 18.09
N GLY A 201 17.71 8.02 18.93
CA GLY A 201 17.85 8.74 20.19
C GLY A 201 18.47 7.92 21.31
N GLY A 202 18.38 6.58 21.23
CA GLY A 202 19.05 5.65 22.15
C GLY A 202 20.58 5.59 21.99
N ASN A 203 21.15 6.25 20.97
CA ASN A 203 22.58 6.24 20.71
C ASN A 203 23.27 7.45 21.39
N GLY A 204 23.44 7.37 22.71
CA GLY A 204 24.21 8.38 23.45
C GLY A 204 24.33 8.14 24.95
N THR A 205 23.38 7.43 25.55
CA THR A 205 23.57 6.85 26.88
C THR A 205 23.56 5.35 26.76
N SER A 206 24.64 4.81 26.19
CA SER A 206 25.23 3.61 26.80
C SER A 206 25.30 3.93 28.28
N THR A 207 24.35 3.42 29.06
CA THR A 207 24.39 3.53 30.50
C THR A 207 25.75 2.99 30.88
N ALA A 208 26.67 3.88 31.22
CA ALA A 208 27.92 3.58 31.91
C ALA A 208 27.58 3.13 33.35
N GLY A 209 26.53 2.30 33.48
CA GLY A 209 26.15 1.59 34.68
C GLY A 209 26.90 0.27 34.63
N GLY A 210 28.05 0.26 35.29
CA GLY A 210 28.88 -0.91 35.47
C GLY A 210 28.08 -2.11 35.94
N GLY A 211 28.16 -3.19 35.17
CA GLY A 211 27.71 -4.52 35.56
C GLY A 211 28.68 -5.51 34.95
N GLY A 212 29.73 -5.82 35.70
CA GLY A 212 30.86 -6.60 35.21
C GLY A 212 30.50 -8.01 34.75
N GLY A 213 31.34 -8.53 33.86
CA GLY A 213 31.60 -9.96 33.74
C GLY A 213 30.70 -10.72 32.77
N ARG A 214 31.16 -10.83 31.52
CA ARG A 214 31.99 -11.97 31.09
C ARG A 214 32.42 -11.78 29.64
N GLY A 215 33.73 -11.79 29.45
CA GLY A 215 34.40 -11.48 28.19
C GLY A 215 33.94 -12.38 27.05
N ARG A 216 33.67 -11.75 25.90
CA ARG A 216 33.81 -12.41 24.61
C ARG A 216 35.13 -11.98 24.01
N TYR A 217 36.01 -12.96 23.86
CA TYR A 217 37.25 -12.91 23.10
C TYR A 217 36.98 -12.28 21.74
N TYR A 218 37.40 -11.03 21.56
CA TYR A 218 37.58 -10.44 20.25
C TYR A 218 38.86 -11.03 19.65
N HIS A 219 38.71 -11.81 18.58
CA HIS A 219 39.84 -12.17 17.74
C HIS A 219 40.30 -10.93 16.97
N GLY A 220 41.54 -10.51 17.25
CA GLY A 220 42.20 -9.41 16.57
C GLY A 220 42.35 -9.68 15.08
N GLY A 221 41.77 -8.77 14.28
CA GLY A 221 41.98 -8.66 12.84
C GLY A 221 42.46 -7.25 12.53
N LYS A 222 43.79 -7.09 12.56
CA LYS A 222 44.65 -6.10 11.90
C LYS A 222 44.17 -4.63 11.83
N ASN A 223 44.91 -3.80 12.58
CA ASN A 223 45.10 -2.38 12.36
C ASN A 223 45.37 -2.08 10.88
N GLU A 224 44.47 -1.36 10.24
CA GLU A 224 44.73 -0.57 9.06
C GLU A 224 44.52 0.89 9.46
N THR A 225 45.61 1.52 9.89
CA THR A 225 45.71 2.97 10.11
C THR A 225 45.65 3.66 8.75
N THR A 226 44.45 4.00 8.29
CA THR A 226 44.26 5.01 7.24
C THR A 226 44.13 6.37 7.92
N GLU A 227 45.29 6.99 8.15
CA GLU A 227 45.36 8.44 8.35
C GLU A 227 45.09 9.13 7.00
N GLY A 228 44.25 10.16 7.02
CA GLY A 228 44.22 11.18 5.96
C GLY A 228 43.04 11.12 5.00
N GLY A 229 41.93 11.75 5.39
CA GLY A 229 40.80 12.00 4.49
C GLY A 229 39.51 12.36 5.23
N GLY A 230 39.57 13.30 6.18
CA GLY A 230 38.37 13.85 6.82
C GLY A 230 37.63 14.74 5.82
N GLY A 231 36.63 14.19 5.14
CA GLY A 231 35.70 14.93 4.29
C GLY A 231 34.26 14.62 4.72
N ASP A 232 33.65 15.57 5.43
CA ASP A 232 32.27 16.09 5.41
C ASP A 232 31.03 15.24 5.02
N GLU A 233 31.12 13.96 4.63
CA GLU A 233 29.96 13.13 4.23
C GLU A 233 29.02 12.76 5.39
N ASN A 234 29.42 12.96 6.64
CA ASN A 234 28.59 12.65 7.80
C ASN A 234 27.58 13.76 8.17
N ASP A 235 27.69 14.96 7.58
CA ASP A 235 26.80 16.07 7.94
C ASP A 235 25.50 16.09 7.12
N ASP A 236 25.50 15.57 5.89
CA ASP A 236 24.30 15.42 5.06
C ASP A 236 23.30 14.41 5.63
N GLU A 237 23.78 13.32 6.23
CA GLU A 237 22.89 12.35 6.88
C GLU A 237 22.22 12.93 8.12
N LYS A 238 22.94 13.74 8.92
CA LYS A 238 22.36 14.41 10.09
C LYS A 238 21.26 15.40 9.71
N GLY A 239 21.44 16.15 8.61
CA GLY A 239 20.42 17.05 8.09
C GLY A 239 19.10 16.34 7.80
N LYS A 240 19.16 15.23 7.04
CA LYS A 240 17.98 14.41 6.70
C LYS A 240 17.24 13.86 7.93
N TRP A 241 17.93 13.62 9.04
CA TRP A 241 17.30 13.19 10.30
C TRP A 241 16.54 14.31 10.99
N GLN A 242 17.04 15.55 10.95
CA GLN A 242 16.35 16.69 11.54
C GLN A 242 15.06 17.00 10.79
N ASP A 243 15.08 16.94 9.45
CA ASP A 243 13.89 17.18 8.63
C ASP A 243 12.80 16.13 8.90
N LYS A 244 13.19 14.85 8.97
CA LYS A 244 12.27 13.76 9.34
C LYS A 244 11.71 13.92 10.75
N LYS A 245 12.52 14.41 11.69
CA LYS A 245 12.09 14.67 13.07
C LYS A 245 11.09 15.82 13.12
N ALA A 246 11.38 16.94 12.46
CA ALA A 246 10.48 18.08 12.38
C ALA A 246 9.14 17.68 11.75
N TRP A 247 9.18 16.92 10.64
CA TRP A 247 7.99 16.38 9.99
C TRP A 247 7.18 15.45 10.90
N LEU A 248 7.85 14.60 11.69
CA LEU A 248 7.15 13.73 12.63
C LEU A 248 6.49 14.52 13.77
N GLU A 249 7.16 15.52 14.32
CA GLU A 249 6.58 16.39 15.35
C GLU A 249 5.37 17.16 14.81
N GLU A 250 5.42 17.61 13.55
CA GLU A 250 4.29 18.23 12.87
C GLU A 250 3.10 17.27 12.73
N LEU A 251 3.34 16.03 12.29
CA LEU A 251 2.26 15.03 12.22
C LEU A 251 1.70 14.67 13.59
N LYS A 252 2.55 14.58 14.64
CA LYS A 252 2.11 14.31 16.01
C LYS A 252 1.30 15.46 16.61
N SER A 253 1.55 16.69 16.16
CA SER A 253 0.76 17.84 16.58
C SER A 253 -0.69 17.80 16.05
N ASN A 254 -0.96 16.99 15.00
CA ASN A 254 -2.31 16.76 14.50
C ASN A 254 -3.07 15.79 15.43
N ALA A 255 -3.74 16.34 16.44
CA ALA A 255 -4.49 15.57 17.44
C ALA A 255 -5.49 14.58 16.80
N THR A 256 -6.18 14.99 15.74
CA THR A 256 -7.13 14.13 15.00
C THR A 256 -6.45 12.89 14.44
N LEU A 257 -5.27 13.05 13.83
CA LEU A 257 -4.50 11.93 13.29
C LEU A 257 -4.05 10.98 14.40
N VAL A 258 -3.51 11.51 15.50
CA VAL A 258 -3.05 10.73 16.65
C VAL A 258 -4.19 9.95 17.31
N GLU A 259 -5.35 10.58 17.53
CA GLU A 259 -6.53 9.92 18.08
C GLU A 259 -7.04 8.80 17.16
N MET A 260 -7.08 9.04 15.84
CA MET A 260 -7.44 8.01 14.86
C MET A 260 -6.45 6.84 14.88
N CYS A 261 -5.15 7.11 14.96
CA CYS A 261 -4.14 6.05 15.07
C CYS A 261 -4.29 5.24 16.36
N ALA A 262 -4.52 5.90 17.50
CA ALA A 262 -4.73 5.22 18.78
C ALA A 262 -6.02 4.36 18.80
N ALA A 263 -7.07 4.80 18.12
CA ALA A 263 -8.30 4.03 17.96
C ALA A 263 -8.08 2.76 17.11
N MET A 264 -7.26 2.84 16.06
CA MET A 264 -6.89 1.66 15.25
C MET A 264 -6.06 0.66 16.06
N ASP A 265 -5.11 1.13 16.87
CA ASP A 265 -4.28 0.28 17.72
C ASP A 265 -5.06 -0.53 18.74
N SER A 266 -6.08 0.11 19.30
CA SER A 266 -6.97 -0.51 20.29
C SER A 266 -7.82 -1.63 19.68
N SER A 267 -8.02 -1.60 18.35
CA SER A 267 -8.78 -2.62 17.62
C SER A 267 -7.97 -3.90 17.41
N ASP A 268 -6.64 -3.78 17.21
CA ASP A 268 -5.74 -4.92 17.04
C ASP A 268 -5.49 -5.67 18.37
N ASN A 269 -5.58 -4.99 19.51
CA ASN A 269 -5.22 -5.56 20.81
C ASN A 269 -6.38 -6.25 21.56
N LYS A 270 -7.60 -6.30 20.99
CA LYS A 270 -8.79 -6.86 21.66
C LYS A 270 -8.88 -8.40 21.59
N GLY A 271 -7.84 -9.08 21.11
CA GLY A 271 -7.77 -10.54 20.98
C GLY A 271 -7.11 -11.29 22.15
N THR A 272 -6.59 -10.59 23.16
CA THR A 272 -6.03 -11.28 24.34
C THR A 272 -7.16 -11.71 25.27
N SER A 273 -7.57 -12.97 25.08
CA SER A 273 -8.47 -13.74 25.93
C SER A 273 -8.39 -13.37 27.41
N SER A 274 -9.35 -12.60 27.90
CA SER A 274 -9.72 -12.66 29.31
C SER A 274 -10.37 -14.02 29.51
N ASN A 275 -9.57 -14.96 30.00
CA ASN A 275 -10.02 -16.28 30.46
C ASN A 275 -10.93 -16.08 31.70
N GLY A 276 -12.18 -15.70 31.46
CA GLY A 276 -13.24 -15.57 32.46
C GLY A 276 -14.24 -16.70 32.28
N GLN A 277 -14.30 -17.58 33.27
CA GLN A 277 -15.14 -18.77 33.34
C GLN A 277 -16.62 -18.54 33.02
N GLY A 278 -17.17 -19.46 32.23
CA GLY A 278 -18.39 -20.21 32.56
C GLY A 278 -19.72 -19.51 32.34
N GLY A 279 -20.37 -19.81 31.23
CA GLY A 279 -21.79 -19.54 31.01
C GLY A 279 -22.27 -20.22 29.74
N ASP A 280 -22.73 -21.46 29.86
CA ASP A 280 -23.35 -22.23 28.77
C ASP A 280 -24.57 -21.49 28.20
N SER A 281 -24.48 -21.06 26.95
CA SER A 281 -25.63 -20.65 26.14
C SER A 281 -25.37 -21.08 24.71
N ALA A 282 -26.25 -21.95 24.22
CA ALA A 282 -26.14 -22.63 22.94
C ALA A 282 -26.08 -21.66 21.75
N PRO A 283 -25.36 -22.01 20.66
CA PRO A 283 -25.27 -21.17 19.48
C PRO A 283 -26.54 -21.25 18.63
N ASP A 284 -27.15 -20.09 18.38
CA ASP A 284 -28.23 -19.87 17.43
C ASP A 284 -27.65 -19.82 15.99
N PRO A 285 -28.04 -20.73 15.06
CA PRO A 285 -27.51 -20.77 13.70
C PRO A 285 -28.36 -19.89 12.78
N GLY A 286 -28.07 -18.59 12.74
CA GLY A 286 -28.66 -17.72 11.75
C GLY A 286 -28.10 -16.32 11.85
N VAL A 287 -27.83 -15.69 10.70
CA VAL A 287 -27.36 -14.31 10.55
C VAL A 287 -25.82 -14.17 10.51
N ILE A 288 -25.23 -14.63 9.41
CA ILE A 288 -23.96 -14.08 8.91
C ILE A 288 -24.31 -12.82 8.11
N THR A 289 -24.57 -11.71 8.79
CA THR A 289 -24.64 -10.40 8.13
C THR A 289 -23.22 -9.93 7.85
N ALA A 290 -22.94 -9.69 6.58
CA ALA A 290 -21.65 -9.27 6.07
C ALA A 290 -21.04 -8.09 6.84
N GLY A 291 -19.78 -8.24 7.25
CA GLY A 291 -18.99 -7.25 7.98
C GLY A 291 -18.62 -5.97 7.21
N ALA A 292 -19.42 -5.56 6.22
CA ALA A 292 -19.25 -4.25 5.57
C ALA A 292 -19.85 -3.11 6.41
N GLU A 293 -20.81 -3.38 7.31
CA GLU A 293 -21.46 -2.31 8.09
C GLU A 293 -20.61 -1.81 9.26
N ARG A 294 -19.61 -2.57 9.73
CA ARG A 294 -18.74 -2.12 10.83
C ARG A 294 -17.70 -1.08 10.41
N ALA A 295 -17.46 -0.90 9.11
CA ALA A 295 -16.57 0.14 8.59
C ALA A 295 -17.32 1.43 8.17
N LEU A 296 -18.65 1.37 8.00
CA LEU A 296 -19.46 2.51 7.52
C LEU A 296 -20.38 3.11 8.58
N GLY A 297 -20.24 2.73 9.85
CA GLY A 297 -20.73 3.51 10.99
C GLY A 297 -20.02 4.86 11.18
N LEU A 298 -19.42 5.42 10.13
CA LEU A 298 -18.94 6.79 10.07
C LEU A 298 -20.16 7.70 10.06
N GLN A 299 -20.52 8.19 11.24
CA GLN A 299 -21.35 9.38 11.34
C GLN A 299 -20.77 10.46 10.41
N PRO A 300 -21.60 11.25 9.69
CA PRO A 300 -21.11 12.26 8.77
C PRO A 300 -20.30 13.31 9.54
N LEU A 301 -18.97 13.17 9.53
CA LEU A 301 -18.02 14.16 10.04
C LEU A 301 -17.95 15.31 9.03
N GLY A 302 -19.02 16.11 8.97
CA GLY A 302 -19.21 17.20 8.01
C GLY A 302 -18.18 18.34 8.05
N ASN A 303 -17.14 18.27 8.88
CA ASN A 303 -16.18 19.37 9.11
C ASN A 303 -14.69 19.00 8.95
N MET A 304 -14.30 17.81 8.46
CA MET A 304 -12.87 17.43 8.38
C MET A 304 -12.16 17.70 7.04
N VAL A 305 -12.86 18.14 5.99
CA VAL A 305 -12.27 18.25 4.63
C VAL A 305 -11.21 19.37 4.52
N VAL A 306 -11.18 20.33 5.45
CA VAL A 306 -10.26 21.48 5.37
C VAL A 306 -8.80 21.12 5.70
N SER A 307 -8.52 20.01 6.38
CA SER A 307 -7.15 19.71 6.84
C SER A 307 -6.31 18.84 5.89
N LEU A 308 -6.91 18.19 4.89
CA LEU A 308 -6.18 17.27 4.00
C LEU A 308 -5.35 18.01 2.93
N ALA A 309 -5.82 19.18 2.48
CA ALA A 309 -5.12 20.00 1.49
C ALA A 309 -3.75 20.50 2.00
N ALA A 310 -3.60 20.73 3.32
CA ALA A 310 -2.34 21.14 3.92
C ALA A 310 -1.28 20.01 3.91
N VAL A 311 -1.69 18.75 4.06
CA VAL A 311 -0.77 17.59 4.06
C VAL A 311 -0.27 17.27 2.65
N LEU A 312 -1.14 17.42 1.64
CA LEU A 312 -0.76 17.24 0.22
C LEU A 312 0.19 18.34 -0.27
N LEU A 313 -0.03 19.59 0.13
CA LEU A 313 0.89 20.70 -0.20
C LEU A 313 2.27 20.52 0.42
N PHE A 314 2.36 19.96 1.62
CA PHE A 314 3.65 19.74 2.28
C PHE A 314 4.45 18.58 1.67
N SER A 315 3.76 17.52 1.23
CA SER A 315 4.42 16.40 0.52
C SER A 315 5.04 16.84 -0.82
N LEU A 316 4.51 17.90 -1.43
CA LEU A 316 5.04 18.53 -2.64
C LEU A 316 6.20 19.50 -2.38
N LEU A 317 6.41 19.91 -1.12
CA LEU A 317 7.48 20.84 -0.72
C LEU A 317 8.76 20.12 -0.28
N VAL A 318 8.68 18.82 0.01
CA VAL A 318 9.79 17.98 0.49
C VAL A 318 10.37 17.08 -0.63
N LEU A 319 9.77 17.08 -1.82
CA LEU A 319 10.24 16.41 -3.04
C LEU A 319 10.91 17.42 -3.98
#